data_AF-C8RZK5-F1
#
_entry.id   AF-C8RZK5-F1
#
_cell.length_a   1.000
_cell.length_b   1.000
_cell.length_c   1.000
_cell.angle_alpha   90.00
_cell.angle_beta   90.00
_cell.angle_gamma   90.00
#
_symmetry.space_group_name_H-M   'P 1'
#
loop_
_entity.id
_entity.type
_entity.pdbx_description
1 polymer ?
#
loop_
_entity_poly.entity_id
_entity_poly.type
_entity_poly.pdbx_seq_one_letter_code
_entity_poly.pdbx_strand_id
1 'polypeptide(L)'
;MTVLASLWDWLRAIVAALLERLWRAPDGASAEARLKALPQRSQALIVGCVLLLLFVTSLIAAEFGWIGMLVFFLAVIALVY
;
A
#
# COMPACT_ATOMS: atom_id res chain seq x y z
N MET A 1 -24.86 0.84 4.81
CA MET A 1 -23.57 1.45 5.20
C MET A 1 -22.42 0.44 5.07
N THR A 2 -22.29 -0.25 3.93
CA THR A 2 -21.38 -1.42 3.76
C THR A 2 -20.18 -1.15 2.86
N VAL A 3 -20.27 -0.17 1.95
CA VAL A 3 -19.20 0.16 0.99
C VAL A 3 -17.92 0.60 1.70
N LEU A 4 -18.04 1.41 2.76
CA LEU A 4 -16.88 1.95 3.47
C LEU A 4 -16.07 0.86 4.19
N ALA A 5 -16.75 -0.12 4.79
CA ALA A 5 -16.10 -1.24 5.46
C ALA A 5 -15.37 -2.14 4.44
N SER A 6 -16.03 -2.43 3.31
CA SER A 6 -15.44 -3.22 2.23
C SER A 6 -14.21 -2.54 1.61
N LEU A 7 -14.30 -1.23 1.39
CA LEU A 7 -13.18 -0.43 0.88
C LEU A 7 -11.99 -0.44 1.83
N TRP A 8 -12.26 -0.38 3.14
CA TRP A 8 -11.25 -0.40 4.18
C TRP A 8 -10.54 -1.76 4.28
N ASP A 9 -11.27 -2.87 4.13
CA ASP A 9 -10.67 -4.20 4.11
C ASP A 9 -9.82 -4.42 2.86
N TRP A 10 -10.26 -3.93 1.70
CA TRP A 10 -9.48 -3.96 0.46
C TRP A 10 -8.19 -3.14 0.57
N LEU A 11 -8.28 -1.92 1.10
CA LEU A 11 -7.10 -1.06 1.35
C LEU A 11 -6.09 -1.72 2.28
N ARG A 12 -6.57 -2.39 3.34
CA ARG A 12 -5.72 -3.14 4.27
C ARG A 12 -5.02 -4.30 3.59
N ALA A 13 -5.71 -5.04 2.71
CA ALA A 13 -5.10 -6.13 1.96
C ALA A 13 -4.00 -5.63 1.00
N ILE A 14 -4.24 -4.54 0.25
CA ILE A 14 -3.19 -3.95 -0.62
C ILE A 14 -2.00 -3.52 0.22
N VAL A 15 -2.23 -2.75 1.30
CA VAL A 15 -1.15 -2.20 2.13
C VAL A 15 -0.35 -3.33 2.78
N ALA A 16 -1.00 -4.40 3.22
CA ALA A 16 -0.33 -5.59 3.71
C ALA A 16 0.54 -6.25 2.63
N ALA A 17 0.02 -6.44 1.41
CA ALA A 17 0.80 -7.01 0.29
C ALA A 17 2.01 -6.14 -0.10
N LEU A 18 1.81 -4.82 -0.18
CA LEU A 18 2.89 -3.85 -0.41
C LEU A 18 3.97 -3.94 0.67
N LEU A 19 3.57 -3.99 1.95
CA LEU A 19 4.48 -4.14 3.08
C LEU A 19 5.20 -5.48 3.08
N GLU A 20 4.54 -6.57 2.72
CA GLU A 20 5.15 -7.90 2.69
C GLU A 20 6.26 -7.99 1.63
N ARG A 21 6.07 -7.30 0.50
CA ARG A 21 7.00 -7.29 -0.62
C ARG A 21 8.11 -6.24 -0.47
N LEU A 22 7.79 -5.08 0.10
CA LEU A 22 8.75 -4.02 0.42
C LEU A 22 9.60 -4.38 1.65
N TRP A 23 8.97 -5.00 2.65
CA TRP A 23 9.58 -5.40 3.91
C TRP A 23 9.42 -6.91 4.08
N ARG A 24 10.29 -7.66 3.41
CA ARG A 24 10.34 -9.13 3.54
C ARG A 24 10.73 -9.46 4.98
N ALA A 25 9.72 -9.72 5.82
CA ALA A 25 9.91 -9.95 7.24
C ALA A 25 10.77 -11.22 7.44
N PRO A 26 11.83 -11.18 8.27
CA PRO A 26 12.70 -12.33 8.49
C PRO A 26 11.97 -13.56 9.04
N ASP A 27 10.85 -13.34 9.72
CA ASP A 27 10.19 -14.33 10.56
C ASP A 27 9.06 -15.10 9.85
N GLY A 28 8.80 -14.83 8.55
CA GLY A 28 7.75 -15.51 7.78
C GLY A 28 6.30 -15.21 8.22
N ALA A 29 6.10 -14.38 9.25
CA ALA A 29 4.79 -13.92 9.67
C ALA A 29 4.21 -12.92 8.67
N SER A 30 3.03 -13.23 8.11
CA SER A 30 2.40 -12.38 7.11
C SER A 30 2.20 -10.95 7.61
N ALA A 31 2.54 -9.98 6.75
CA ALA A 31 2.42 -8.55 7.08
C ALA A 31 0.98 -8.18 7.47
N GLU A 32 -0.01 -8.88 6.92
CA GLU A 32 -1.43 -8.72 7.26
C GLU A 32 -1.73 -9.09 8.73
N ALA A 33 -1.12 -10.16 9.26
CA ALA A 33 -1.30 -10.59 10.64
C ALA A 33 -0.69 -9.55 11.60
N ARG A 34 0.46 -8.98 11.24
CA ARG A 34 1.09 -7.88 11.99
C ARG A 34 0.25 -6.61 11.93
N LEU A 35 -0.34 -6.30 10.77
CA LEU A 35 -1.26 -5.17 10.62
C LEU A 35 -2.53 -5.35 11.45
N LYS A 36 -3.11 -6.55 11.49
CA LYS A 36 -4.30 -6.88 12.29
C LYS A 36 -4.04 -6.81 13.79
N ALA A 37 -2.81 -7.11 14.23
CA ALA A 37 -2.41 -7.01 15.63
C ALA A 37 -2.20 -5.56 16.10
N LEU A 38 -2.11 -4.59 15.20
CA LEU A 38 -1.86 -3.19 15.54
C LEU A 38 -3.14 -2.43 15.92
N PRO A 39 -3.04 -1.42 16.81
CA PRO A 39 -4.14 -0.52 17.10
C PRO A 39 -4.64 0.19 15.85
N GLN A 40 -5.95 0.45 15.80
CA GLN A 40 -6.62 1.07 14.65
C GLN A 40 -5.98 2.39 14.19
N ARG A 41 -5.46 3.20 15.13
CA ARG A 41 -4.74 4.45 14.83
C ARG A 41 -3.40 4.21 14.14
N SER A 42 -2.63 3.22 14.59
CA SER A 42 -1.35 2.85 13.99
C SER A 42 -1.57 2.28 12.59
N GLN A 43 -2.64 1.49 12.40
CA GLN A 43 -3.02 0.97 11.10
C GLN A 43 -3.40 2.09 10.12
N ALA A 44 -4.19 3.07 10.57
CA ALA A 44 -4.54 4.25 9.77
C ALA A 44 -3.31 5.10 9.41
N LEU A 45 -2.35 5.25 10.33
CA LEU A 45 -1.08 5.94 10.05
C LEU A 45 -0.25 5.22 8.98
N ILE A 46 -0.13 3.89 9.05
CA ILE A 46 0.61 3.09 8.06
C ILE A 46 -0.05 3.21 6.68
N VAL A 47 -1.37 3.00 6.63
CA VAL A 47 -2.16 3.14 5.39
C VAL A 47 -2.01 4.55 4.83
N GLY A 48 -2.12 5.58 5.67
CA GLY A 48 -1.92 6.97 5.30
C GLY A 48 -0.52 7.27 4.77
N CYS A 49 0.53 6.72 5.40
CA CYS A 49 1.92 6.86 4.94
C CYS A 49 2.12 6.23 3.56
N VAL A 50 1.60 5.02 3.34
CA VAL A 50 1.70 4.33 2.04
C VAL A 50 0.95 5.10 0.96
N LEU A 51 -0.25 5.60 1.24
CA LEU A 51 -1.02 6.44 0.33
C LEU A 51 -0.27 7.75 0.00
N LEU A 52 0.29 8.41 1.00
CA LEU A 52 1.07 9.64 0.81
C LEU A 52 2.32 9.37 -0.04
N LEU A 53 3.04 8.28 0.22
CA LEU A 53 4.22 7.90 -0.55
C LEU A 53 3.86 7.62 -2.01
N LEU A 54 2.77 6.86 -2.25
CA LEU A 54 2.25 6.60 -3.58
C LEU A 54 1.84 7.90 -4.28
N PHE A 55 1.19 8.82 -3.57
CA PHE A 55 0.76 10.10 -4.12
C PHE A 55 1.96 10.98 -4.52
N VAL A 56 2.96 11.12 -3.65
CA VAL A 56 4.18 11.88 -3.94
C VAL A 56 4.95 11.25 -5.09
N THR A 57 5.09 9.92 -5.10
CA THR A 57 5.76 9.20 -6.19
C THR A 57 4.99 9.36 -7.51
N SER A 58 3.65 9.35 -7.46
CA SER A 58 2.80 9.62 -8.62
C SER A 58 2.96 11.04 -9.14
N LEU A 59 3.15 12.04 -8.26
CA LEU A 59 3.41 13.43 -8.66
C LEU A 59 4.76 13.54 -9.37
N ILE A 60 5.82 12.97 -8.81
CA ILE A 60 7.15 12.94 -9.43
C ILE A 60 7.09 12.21 -10.77
N ALA A 61 6.41 11.07 -10.83
CA ALA A 61 6.21 10.30 -12.05
C ALA A 61 5.45 11.10 -13.12
N ALA A 62 4.48 11.93 -12.71
CA ALA A 62 3.72 12.79 -13.62
C ALA A 62 4.58 13.89 -14.25
N GLU A 63 5.67 14.34 -13.60
CA GLU A 63 6.63 15.28 -14.21
C GLU A 63 7.35 14.67 -15.43
N PHE A 64 7.52 13.34 -15.46
CA PHE A 64 8.06 12.61 -16.61
C PHE A 64 6.98 12.26 -17.66
N GLY A 65 5.78 12.82 -17.52
CA GLY A 65 4.65 12.59 -18.42
C GLY A 65 4.13 11.15 -18.38
N TRP A 66 3.61 10.67 -19.52
CA TRP A 66 2.93 9.38 -19.60
C TRP A 66 3.85 8.19 -19.32
N ILE A 67 5.15 8.32 -19.63
CA ILE A 67 6.15 7.27 -19.39
C ILE A 67 6.38 7.08 -17.89
N GLY A 68 6.58 8.16 -17.14
CA GLY A 68 6.72 8.07 -15.69
C GLY A 68 5.46 7.49 -15.04
N MET A 69 4.29 7.94 -15.49
CA MET A 69 3.00 7.41 -15.04
C MET A 69 2.88 5.89 -15.29
N LEU A 70 3.27 5.42 -16.48
CA LEU A 70 3.27 4.00 -16.84
C LEU A 70 4.21 3.18 -15.95
N VAL A 71 5.44 3.68 -15.72
CA VAL A 71 6.42 3.03 -14.84
C VAL A 71 5.90 2.97 -13.41
N PHE A 72 5.26 4.04 -12.92
CA PHE A 72 4.62 4.06 -11.61
C PHE A 72 3.51 3.01 -11.50
N PHE A 73 2.58 2.95 -12.47
CA PHE A 73 1.54 1.92 -12.47
C PHE A 73 2.12 0.51 -12.54
N LEU A 74 3.12 0.27 -13.38
CA LEU A 74 3.81 -1.01 -13.47
C LEU A 74 4.48 -1.40 -12.15
N ALA A 75 5.15 -0.46 -11.48
CA ALA A 75 5.76 -0.69 -10.18
C ALA A 75 4.70 -1.07 -9.13
N VAL A 76 3.57 -0.38 -9.09
CA VAL A 76 2.47 -0.70 -8.18
C VAL A 76 1.87 -2.08 -8.48
N ILE A 77 1.59 -2.38 -9.74
CA ILE A 77 1.08 -3.70 -10.15
C ILE A 77 2.07 -4.79 -9.77
N ALA A 78 3.35 -4.61 -10.11
CA ALA A 78 4.42 -5.53 -9.76
C ALA A 78 4.79 -5.52 -8.27
N LEU A 79 4.12 -4.73 -7.42
CA LEU A 79 4.27 -4.79 -5.97
C LEU A 79 3.04 -5.45 -5.31
N VAL A 80 1.89 -5.42 -5.98
CA VAL A 80 0.63 -6.00 -5.47
C VAL A 80 0.35 -7.40 -6.05
N TYR A 81 0.68 -7.64 -7.32
CA TYR A 81 0.48 -8.88 -8.08
C TYR A 81 1.79 -9.64 -8.32
#